data_AF-A0A933DAU1-F1
#
_entry.id   AF-A0A933DAU1-F1
#
_cell.length_a   1.000
_cell.length_b   1.000
_cell.length_c   1.000
_cell.angle_alpha   90.00
_cell.angle_beta   90.00
_cell.angle_gamma   90.00
#
_symmetry.space_group_name_H-M   'P 1'
#
loop_
_entity.id
_entity.type
_entity.pdbx_description
1 polymer ?
#
loop_
_entity_poly.entity_id
_entity_poly.type
_entity_poly.pdbx_seq_one_letter_code
_entity_poly.pdbx_strand_id
1 'polypeptide(L)'
;MSQAFYRKYRSRSLDEVVGQEPVTATLAKALKTGRVRHAYLFSGPRGVGKTTVARILAHAVNQLPYKADDFHLDIIEIDAASNRRIDEIRELRDKVNVSPTSAEYKVYIIDEVHMLTREAFNALLKTLEEPPAHCIFILATTEPHKLPETIISRTQHFNFRPLPTGQVAAHLKTIAKREKLTVEDGALELLAQFGQGSFRDSISLLDQLSSHDQPITLESASQFIGLPPPELINSLVEALGSADSQSALAILDKLELAGASPAISASLLAANLRQRLTEGQVADWAIPVLRQLLEIPASSQPKQALELAVLETASRLQTVSPETKPGKIILKPPKAAATPTPAKQPPAADVVMNSGSSFNLADWPQVLAQIEQNSPSLYSALRLAVPSLENGSLNLNFGFELHRKKVNQVAQREQIAKVVEDLTGSKLKINCLVNKSLATEAPPAQPADDSSLEAISNIFGQAEMLES
;
A
#
# COMPACT_ATOMS: atom_id res chain seq x y z
N MET A 1 -9.45 28.89 -27.47
CA MET A 1 -8.66 27.77 -26.90
C MET A 1 -9.42 26.49 -27.16
N SER A 2 -8.77 25.44 -27.68
CA SER A 2 -9.38 24.11 -27.75
C SER A 2 -9.68 23.61 -26.34
N GLN A 3 -10.87 23.03 -26.13
CA GLN A 3 -11.25 22.44 -24.85
C GLN A 3 -10.53 21.09 -24.71
N ALA A 4 -9.90 20.85 -23.55
CA ALA A 4 -9.22 19.58 -23.25
C ALA A 4 -10.16 18.38 -23.44
N PHE A 5 -9.67 17.28 -24.00
CA PHE A 5 -10.48 16.12 -24.39
C PHE A 5 -11.25 15.52 -23.22
N TYR A 6 -10.65 15.44 -22.03
CA TYR A 6 -11.33 14.87 -20.85
C TYR A 6 -12.55 15.71 -20.40
N ARG A 7 -12.63 16.98 -20.80
CA ARG A 7 -13.82 17.83 -20.60
C ARG A 7 -14.80 17.69 -21.75
N LYS A 8 -14.30 17.75 -23.00
CA LYS A 8 -15.09 17.64 -24.23
C LYS A 8 -15.87 16.33 -24.31
N TYR A 9 -15.24 15.22 -23.92
CA TYR A 9 -15.78 13.85 -23.96
C TYR A 9 -16.32 13.35 -22.62
N ARG A 10 -16.54 14.24 -21.66
CA ARG A 10 -17.17 13.86 -20.39
C ARG A 10 -18.60 13.36 -20.67
N SER A 11 -18.93 12.17 -20.18
CA SER A 11 -20.27 11.58 -20.28
C SER A 11 -21.35 12.53 -19.76
N ARG A 12 -22.48 12.61 -20.48
CA ARG A 12 -23.61 13.50 -20.18
C ARG A 12 -24.85 12.78 -19.67
N SER A 13 -24.88 11.46 -19.78
CA SER A 13 -25.96 10.61 -19.29
C SER A 13 -25.38 9.34 -18.65
N LEU A 14 -26.18 8.64 -17.85
CA LEU A 14 -25.77 7.39 -17.20
C LEU A 14 -25.44 6.29 -18.23
N ASP A 15 -26.06 6.33 -19.42
CA ASP A 15 -25.86 5.36 -20.49
C ASP A 15 -24.55 5.60 -21.27
N GLU A 16 -23.98 6.82 -21.18
CA GLU A 16 -22.68 7.16 -21.79
C GLU A 16 -21.49 6.83 -20.88
N VAL A 17 -21.74 6.40 -19.63
CA VAL A 17 -20.69 6.07 -18.68
C VAL A 17 -20.20 4.65 -18.94
N VAL A 18 -18.92 4.53 -19.28
CA VAL A 18 -18.30 3.25 -19.65
C VAL A 18 -17.73 2.54 -18.41
N GLY A 19 -17.91 1.23 -18.30
CA GLY A 19 -17.22 0.36 -17.33
C GLY A 19 -17.68 0.48 -15.87
N GLN A 20 -18.81 1.17 -15.63
CA GLN A 20 -19.44 1.30 -14.30
C GLN A 20 -20.91 0.84 -14.34
N GLU A 21 -21.23 -0.12 -15.19
CA GLU A 21 -22.60 -0.60 -15.48
C GLU A 21 -23.38 -0.97 -14.22
N PRO A 22 -22.82 -1.65 -13.20
CA PRO A 22 -23.56 -1.96 -11.97
C PRO A 22 -24.03 -0.71 -11.22
N VAL A 23 -23.20 0.33 -11.19
CA VAL A 23 -23.50 1.61 -10.53
C VAL A 23 -24.55 2.37 -11.32
N THR A 24 -24.32 2.54 -12.63
CA THR A 24 -25.20 3.33 -13.50
C THR A 24 -26.57 2.69 -13.64
N ALA A 25 -26.66 1.36 -13.75
CA ALA A 25 -27.94 0.64 -13.80
C ALA A 25 -28.76 0.81 -12.52
N THR A 26 -28.11 0.76 -11.36
CA THR A 26 -28.79 0.94 -10.07
C THR A 26 -29.32 2.36 -9.90
N LEU A 27 -28.50 3.36 -10.26
CA LEU A 27 -28.91 4.77 -10.22
C LEU A 27 -30.04 5.06 -11.23
N ALA A 28 -29.94 4.54 -12.45
CA ALA A 28 -30.99 4.68 -13.47
C ALA A 28 -32.32 4.07 -13.01
N LYS A 29 -32.28 2.91 -12.34
CA LYS A 29 -33.48 2.30 -11.74
C LYS A 29 -34.06 3.14 -10.60
N ALA A 30 -33.20 3.68 -9.73
CA ALA A 30 -33.65 4.55 -8.63
C ALA A 30 -34.36 5.80 -9.16
N LEU A 31 -33.79 6.46 -10.18
CA LEU A 31 -34.39 7.61 -10.85
C LEU A 31 -35.74 7.26 -11.49
N LYS A 32 -35.82 6.16 -12.26
CA LYS A 32 -37.07 5.70 -12.91
C LYS A 32 -38.18 5.36 -11.91
N THR A 33 -37.82 4.88 -10.72
CA THR A 33 -38.79 4.46 -9.69
C THR A 33 -39.08 5.53 -8.64
N GLY A 34 -38.46 6.72 -8.75
CA GLY A 34 -38.58 7.79 -7.76
C GLY A 34 -37.98 7.44 -6.39
N ARG A 35 -37.15 6.39 -6.31
CA ARG A 35 -36.54 5.91 -5.05
C ARG A 35 -35.16 6.52 -4.82
N VAL A 36 -35.10 7.84 -4.88
CA VAL A 36 -33.87 8.59 -4.65
C VAL A 36 -33.62 8.69 -3.14
N ARG A 37 -32.35 8.53 -2.72
CA ARG A 37 -31.92 8.64 -1.34
C ARG A 37 -31.42 10.06 -1.06
N HIS A 38 -31.49 10.48 0.19
CA HIS A 38 -30.97 11.77 0.63
C HIS A 38 -29.44 11.83 0.63
N ALA A 39 -28.73 10.69 0.62
CA ALA A 39 -27.27 10.67 0.67
C ALA A 39 -26.65 9.49 -0.11
N TYR A 40 -25.63 9.81 -0.90
CA TYR A 40 -24.85 8.89 -1.71
C TYR A 40 -23.36 9.02 -1.39
N LEU A 41 -22.65 7.90 -1.33
CA LEU A 41 -21.20 7.86 -1.23
C LEU A 41 -20.63 7.16 -2.46
N PHE A 42 -19.83 7.87 -3.25
CA PHE A 42 -19.12 7.37 -4.42
C PHE A 42 -17.64 7.20 -4.07
N SER A 43 -17.18 5.96 -3.92
CA SER A 43 -15.78 5.66 -3.64
C SER A 43 -15.09 5.04 -4.85
N GLY A 44 -13.78 5.21 -4.95
CA GLY A 44 -12.96 4.49 -5.94
C GLY A 44 -11.77 5.32 -6.41
N PRO A 45 -10.88 4.75 -7.22
CA PRO A 45 -9.68 5.44 -7.71
C PRO A 45 -10.00 6.77 -8.40
N ARG A 46 -8.99 7.65 -8.54
CA ARG A 46 -9.18 8.91 -9.28
C ARG A 46 -9.47 8.62 -10.76
N GLY A 47 -10.24 9.51 -11.39
CA GLY A 47 -10.47 9.48 -12.85
C GLY A 47 -11.34 8.34 -13.40
N VAL A 48 -11.98 7.54 -12.54
CA VAL A 48 -12.94 6.47 -12.93
C VAL A 48 -14.38 6.95 -13.18
N GLY A 49 -14.66 8.25 -12.99
CA GLY A 49 -15.96 8.86 -13.31
C GLY A 49 -16.88 9.22 -12.13
N LYS A 50 -16.39 9.18 -10.88
CA LYS A 50 -17.17 9.53 -9.66
C LYS A 50 -17.89 10.88 -9.78
N THR A 51 -17.13 11.96 -9.98
CA THR A 51 -17.67 13.33 -10.09
C THR A 51 -18.57 13.50 -11.32
N THR A 52 -18.26 12.81 -12.42
CA THR A 52 -19.12 12.81 -13.62
C THR A 52 -20.48 12.21 -13.32
N VAL A 53 -20.53 11.03 -12.69
CA VAL A 53 -21.79 10.38 -12.30
C VAL A 53 -22.54 11.20 -11.25
N ALA A 54 -21.84 11.86 -10.32
CA ALA A 54 -22.46 12.75 -9.34
C ALA A 54 -23.20 13.91 -10.01
N ARG A 55 -22.55 14.57 -10.98
CA ARG A 55 -23.18 15.65 -11.76
C ARG A 55 -24.37 15.16 -12.58
N ILE A 56 -24.24 14.01 -13.24
CA ILE A 56 -25.35 13.41 -14.00
C ILE A 56 -26.54 13.14 -13.07
N LEU A 57 -26.30 12.54 -11.89
CA LEU A 57 -27.36 12.24 -10.92
C LEU A 57 -28.03 13.52 -10.41
N ALA A 58 -27.26 14.55 -10.08
CA ALA A 58 -27.77 15.84 -9.59
C ALA A 58 -28.70 16.54 -10.60
N HIS A 59 -28.39 16.45 -11.89
CA HIS A 59 -29.24 16.99 -12.94
C HIS A 59 -30.46 16.09 -13.18
N ALA A 60 -30.25 14.78 -13.23
CA ALA A 60 -31.31 13.82 -13.52
C ALA A 60 -32.41 13.79 -12.45
N VAL A 61 -32.05 13.90 -11.16
CA VAL A 61 -33.04 13.95 -10.08
C VAL A 61 -33.92 15.20 -10.16
N ASN A 62 -33.35 16.31 -10.61
CA ASN A 62 -34.06 17.58 -10.80
C ASN A 62 -34.70 17.71 -12.19
N GLN A 63 -34.63 16.67 -13.03
CA GLN A 63 -35.11 16.69 -14.42
C GLN A 63 -34.52 17.84 -15.25
N LEU A 64 -33.30 18.25 -14.91
CA LEU A 64 -32.58 19.33 -15.59
C LEU A 64 -31.70 18.74 -16.72
N PRO A 65 -31.55 19.45 -17.84
CA PRO A 65 -30.58 19.06 -18.85
C PRO A 65 -29.16 19.20 -18.30
N TYR A 66 -28.31 18.19 -18.49
CA TYR A 66 -26.90 18.31 -18.11
C TYR A 66 -26.05 18.79 -19.31
N LYS A 67 -25.44 19.96 -19.16
CA LYS A 67 -24.36 20.44 -20.04
C LYS A 67 -23.10 20.57 -19.19
N ALA A 68 -21.93 20.21 -19.75
CA ALA A 68 -20.70 20.05 -18.99
C ALA A 68 -20.21 21.33 -18.26
N ASP A 69 -20.69 22.50 -18.71
CA ASP A 69 -20.40 23.82 -18.14
C ASP A 69 -21.67 24.52 -17.58
N ASP A 70 -22.77 23.78 -17.38
CA ASP A 70 -23.98 24.35 -16.78
C ASP A 70 -23.80 24.53 -15.27
N PHE A 71 -24.18 25.71 -14.79
CA PHE A 71 -24.18 26.03 -13.37
C PHE A 71 -25.62 26.27 -12.95
N HIS A 72 -26.13 25.42 -12.04
CA HIS A 72 -27.46 25.57 -11.47
C HIS A 72 -27.35 25.98 -10.00
N LEU A 73 -28.09 27.00 -9.58
CA LEU A 73 -28.03 27.55 -8.22
C LEU A 73 -28.31 26.50 -7.13
N ASP A 74 -29.18 25.53 -7.44
CA ASP A 74 -29.54 24.44 -6.53
C ASP A 74 -28.65 23.21 -6.64
N ILE A 75 -27.59 23.24 -7.47
CA ILE A 75 -26.56 22.19 -7.53
C ILE A 75 -25.24 22.80 -7.06
N ILE A 76 -24.86 22.48 -5.83
CA ILE A 76 -23.71 23.07 -5.16
C ILE A 76 -22.58 22.05 -5.16
N GLU A 77 -21.51 22.35 -5.90
CA GLU A 77 -20.31 21.53 -5.95
C GLU A 77 -19.21 22.13 -5.06
N ILE A 78 -18.70 21.34 -4.12
CA ILE A 78 -17.66 21.70 -3.17
C ILE A 78 -16.51 20.72 -3.33
N ASP A 79 -15.33 21.22 -3.65
CA ASP A 79 -14.10 20.43 -3.60
C ASP A 79 -13.46 20.59 -2.22
N ALA A 80 -13.52 19.55 -1.39
CA ALA A 80 -12.99 19.58 -0.03
C ALA A 80 -11.46 19.72 0.01
N ALA A 81 -10.75 19.39 -1.07
CA ALA A 81 -9.31 19.54 -1.12
C ALA A 81 -8.89 21.03 -1.17
N SER A 82 -9.67 21.87 -1.85
CA SER A 82 -9.45 23.32 -2.00
C SER A 82 -10.19 24.16 -0.95
N ASN A 83 -11.35 23.68 -0.46
CA ASN A 83 -12.23 24.37 0.48
C ASN A 83 -12.08 23.82 1.92
N ARG A 84 -10.87 23.93 2.47
CA ARG A 84 -10.52 23.37 3.80
C ARG A 84 -10.90 24.27 4.98
N ARG A 85 -11.49 25.45 4.74
CA ARG A 85 -11.75 26.42 5.81
C ARG A 85 -12.98 25.97 6.60
N ILE A 86 -12.88 26.04 7.93
CA ILE A 86 -13.96 25.66 8.86
C ILE A 86 -15.25 26.47 8.58
N ASP A 87 -15.10 27.70 8.12
CA ASP A 87 -16.21 28.61 7.86
C ASP A 87 -17.09 28.15 6.68
N GLU A 88 -16.51 27.55 5.64
CA GLU A 88 -17.25 27.09 4.44
C GLU A 88 -18.22 25.94 4.76
N ILE A 89 -17.87 25.05 5.70
CA ILE A 89 -18.76 23.96 6.13
C ILE A 89 -19.83 24.44 7.13
N ARG A 90 -19.53 25.46 7.94
CA ARG A 90 -20.57 26.11 8.76
C ARG A 90 -21.59 26.82 7.89
N GLU A 91 -21.13 27.54 6.87
CA GLU A 91 -22.00 28.12 5.87
C GLU A 91 -22.80 27.06 5.11
N LEU A 92 -22.19 25.91 4.78
CA LEU A 92 -22.90 24.79 4.17
C LEU A 92 -24.08 24.35 5.04
N ARG A 93 -23.85 24.11 6.34
CA ARG A 93 -24.92 23.73 7.28
C ARG A 93 -26.07 24.74 7.26
N ASP A 94 -25.77 26.03 7.31
CA ASP A 94 -26.79 27.07 7.36
C ASP A 94 -27.55 27.14 6.02
N LYS A 95 -26.86 26.92 4.89
CA LYS A 95 -27.45 26.87 3.54
C LYS A 95 -28.28 25.62 3.26
N VAL A 96 -28.03 24.51 3.96
CA VAL A 96 -28.78 23.25 3.79
C VAL A 96 -30.24 23.39 4.22
N ASN A 97 -30.51 24.16 5.27
CA ASN A 97 -31.88 24.40 5.73
C ASN A 97 -32.69 25.33 4.82
N VAL A 98 -32.03 25.98 3.85
CA VAL A 98 -32.70 26.84 2.87
C VAL A 98 -33.26 25.97 1.74
N SER A 99 -34.56 26.12 1.46
CA SER A 99 -35.26 25.46 0.35
C SER A 99 -34.60 25.74 -1.00
N PRO A 100 -34.82 24.88 -2.02
CA PRO A 100 -34.33 25.12 -3.36
C PRO A 100 -34.94 26.40 -3.96
N THR A 101 -34.21 27.02 -4.88
CA THR A 101 -34.60 28.27 -5.55
C THR A 101 -35.60 28.00 -6.67
N SER A 102 -35.34 26.99 -7.49
CA SER A 102 -36.16 26.64 -8.66
C SER A 102 -36.25 25.15 -8.96
N ALA A 103 -35.31 24.34 -8.47
CA ALA A 103 -35.33 22.89 -8.65
C ALA A 103 -36.16 22.17 -7.57
N GLU A 104 -36.47 20.88 -7.78
CA GLU A 104 -37.17 20.05 -6.79
C GLU A 104 -36.27 19.76 -5.57
N TYR A 105 -34.99 19.51 -5.82
CA TYR A 105 -33.98 19.21 -4.81
C TYR A 105 -32.80 20.16 -4.90
N LYS A 106 -32.27 20.51 -3.72
CA LYS A 106 -30.98 21.15 -3.54
C LYS A 106 -29.93 20.07 -3.35
N VAL A 107 -29.04 19.92 -4.34
CA VAL A 107 -28.07 18.83 -4.41
C VAL A 107 -26.68 19.36 -4.04
N TYR A 108 -26.04 18.72 -3.07
CA TYR A 108 -24.68 19.02 -2.63
C TYR A 108 -23.73 17.92 -3.08
N ILE A 109 -22.84 18.24 -4.02
CA ILE A 109 -21.76 17.36 -4.45
C ILE A 109 -20.50 17.76 -3.68
N ILE A 110 -19.98 16.86 -2.85
CA ILE A 110 -18.75 17.11 -2.07
C ILE A 110 -17.67 16.16 -2.60
N ASP A 111 -16.75 16.69 -3.40
CA ASP A 111 -15.62 15.93 -3.95
C ASP A 111 -14.44 15.90 -2.96
N GLU A 112 -13.68 14.82 -3.02
CA GLU A 112 -12.63 14.47 -2.06
C GLU A 112 -13.02 14.64 -0.59
N VAL A 113 -14.22 14.17 -0.22
CA VAL A 113 -14.83 14.36 1.11
C VAL A 113 -13.92 13.93 2.28
N HIS A 114 -12.98 13.01 2.06
CA HIS A 114 -12.00 12.59 3.06
C HIS A 114 -11.02 13.69 3.50
N MET A 115 -10.97 14.80 2.75
CA MET A 115 -10.16 15.99 3.06
C MET A 115 -10.85 16.95 4.03
N LEU A 116 -12.12 16.72 4.39
CA LEU A 116 -12.83 17.53 5.37
C LEU A 116 -12.21 17.40 6.77
N THR A 117 -12.31 18.48 7.55
CA THR A 117 -11.92 18.47 8.96
C THR A 117 -12.91 17.65 9.80
N ARG A 118 -12.52 17.27 11.02
CA ARG A 118 -13.40 16.53 11.93
C ARG A 118 -14.63 17.33 12.31
N GLU A 119 -14.46 18.63 12.51
CA GLU A 119 -15.56 19.57 12.84
C GLU A 119 -16.57 19.62 11.70
N ALA A 120 -16.10 19.60 10.45
CA ALA A 120 -16.92 19.56 9.26
C ALA A 120 -17.72 18.26 9.12
N PHE A 121 -17.10 17.10 9.38
CA PHE A 121 -17.82 15.83 9.45
C PHE A 121 -18.91 15.84 10.51
N ASN A 122 -18.61 16.35 11.71
CA ASN A 122 -19.59 16.45 12.79
C ASN A 122 -20.77 17.37 12.45
N ALA A 123 -20.52 18.44 11.68
CA ALA A 123 -21.57 19.32 11.19
C ALA A 123 -22.47 18.60 10.18
N LEU A 124 -21.89 17.83 9.26
CA LEU A 124 -22.63 17.03 8.27
C LEU A 124 -23.42 15.88 8.92
N LEU A 125 -22.93 15.28 10.00
CA LEU A 125 -23.60 14.14 10.65
C LEU A 125 -25.03 14.46 11.08
N LYS A 126 -25.26 15.61 11.71
CA LYS A 126 -26.62 16.03 12.13
C LYS A 126 -27.57 16.11 10.94
N THR A 127 -27.07 16.64 9.83
CA THR A 127 -27.85 16.80 8.59
C THR A 127 -28.06 15.48 7.86
N LEU A 128 -27.12 14.53 7.93
CA LEU A 128 -27.27 13.19 7.36
C LEU A 128 -28.20 12.30 8.21
N GLU A 129 -28.31 12.57 9.51
CA GLU A 129 -29.26 11.91 10.41
C GLU A 129 -30.70 12.37 10.19
N GLU A 130 -30.90 13.69 10.12
CA GLU A 130 -32.20 14.32 9.94
C GLU A 130 -32.17 15.24 8.70
N PRO A 131 -32.10 14.65 7.49
CA PRO A 131 -31.98 15.42 6.26
C PRO A 131 -33.27 16.17 5.94
N PRO A 132 -33.21 17.46 5.54
CA PRO A 132 -34.34 18.14 4.95
C PRO A 132 -34.83 17.39 3.71
N ALA A 133 -36.15 17.27 3.53
CA ALA A 133 -36.75 16.48 2.43
C ALA A 133 -36.30 16.95 1.03
N HIS A 134 -35.94 18.24 0.90
CA HIS A 134 -35.47 18.84 -0.35
C HIS A 134 -33.96 18.72 -0.57
N CYS A 135 -33.20 18.07 0.33
CA CYS A 135 -31.74 18.00 0.26
C CYS A 135 -31.23 16.63 -0.16
N ILE A 136 -30.27 16.62 -1.08
CA ILE A 136 -29.56 15.41 -1.50
C ILE A 136 -28.05 15.66 -1.41
N PHE A 137 -27.32 14.75 -0.76
CA PHE A 137 -25.87 14.74 -0.68
C PHE A 137 -25.27 13.69 -1.59
N ILE A 138 -24.23 14.05 -2.33
CA ILE A 138 -23.40 13.14 -3.11
C ILE A 138 -21.95 13.36 -2.70
N LEU A 139 -21.43 12.44 -1.89
CA LEU A 139 -20.06 12.48 -1.39
C LEU A 139 -19.17 11.66 -2.32
N ALA A 140 -18.04 12.18 -2.76
CA ALA A 140 -17.07 11.46 -3.57
C ALA A 140 -15.70 11.39 -2.88
N THR A 141 -15.04 10.23 -2.93
CA THR A 141 -13.73 10.03 -2.29
C THR A 141 -12.86 9.01 -3.02
N THR A 142 -11.55 9.23 -3.04
CA THR A 142 -10.55 8.19 -3.38
C THR A 142 -10.16 7.31 -2.21
N GLU A 143 -10.39 7.75 -0.97
CA GLU A 143 -9.90 7.11 0.25
C GLU A 143 -11.05 6.84 1.22
N PRO A 144 -11.92 5.83 0.96
CA PRO A 144 -13.07 5.55 1.80
C PRO A 144 -12.68 5.16 3.24
N HIS A 145 -11.50 4.57 3.44
CA HIS A 145 -10.99 4.17 4.75
C HIS A 145 -10.66 5.33 5.69
N LYS A 146 -10.57 6.56 5.16
CA LYS A 146 -10.38 7.78 5.97
C LYS A 146 -11.70 8.37 6.47
N LEU A 147 -12.84 7.87 5.98
CA LEU A 147 -14.15 8.36 6.38
C LEU A 147 -14.61 7.72 7.69
N PRO A 148 -15.27 8.47 8.58
CA PRO A 148 -15.93 7.88 9.74
C PRO A 148 -17.02 6.89 9.33
N GLU A 149 -17.10 5.75 10.03
CA GLU A 149 -18.15 4.73 9.81
C GLU A 149 -19.57 5.30 9.99
N THR A 150 -19.71 6.34 10.81
CA THR A 150 -20.97 7.07 11.02
C THR A 150 -21.47 7.78 9.77
N ILE A 151 -20.57 8.21 8.87
CA ILE A 151 -20.94 8.78 7.57
C ILE A 151 -21.31 7.64 6.61
N ILE A 152 -20.47 6.61 6.52
CA ILE A 152 -20.66 5.50 5.58
C ILE A 152 -22.01 4.83 5.81
N SER A 153 -22.36 4.54 7.07
CA SER A 153 -23.62 3.87 7.44
C SER A 153 -24.89 4.66 7.11
N ARG A 154 -24.79 5.99 6.93
CA ARG A 154 -25.92 6.88 6.57
C ARG A 154 -25.99 7.16 5.07
N THR A 155 -25.08 6.62 4.27
CA THR A 155 -25.03 6.85 2.83
C THR A 155 -25.33 5.58 2.05
N GLN A 156 -25.94 5.73 0.88
CA GLN A 156 -25.94 4.63 -0.09
C GLN A 156 -24.58 4.59 -0.78
N HIS A 157 -23.79 3.56 -0.46
CA HIS A 157 -22.42 3.43 -0.95
C HIS A 157 -22.34 2.74 -2.31
N PHE A 158 -21.68 3.40 -3.26
CA PHE A 158 -21.35 2.90 -4.59
C PHE A 158 -19.83 2.87 -4.78
N ASN A 159 -19.31 1.70 -5.12
CA ASN A 159 -17.89 1.49 -5.37
C ASN A 159 -17.58 1.47 -6.87
N PHE A 160 -16.81 2.46 -7.31
CA PHE A 160 -16.32 2.60 -8.68
C PHE A 160 -15.00 1.86 -8.83
N ARG A 161 -14.88 1.08 -9.90
CA ARG A 161 -13.73 0.19 -10.12
C ARG A 161 -12.78 0.80 -11.15
N PRO A 162 -11.46 0.54 -11.04
CA PRO A 162 -10.54 0.81 -12.15
C PRO A 162 -11.01 0.05 -13.39
N LEU A 163 -10.85 0.67 -14.56
CA LEU A 163 -11.29 0.07 -15.80
C LEU A 163 -10.26 -0.90 -16.39
N PRO A 164 -10.70 -1.99 -17.04
CA PRO A 164 -9.82 -2.84 -17.83
C PRO A 164 -9.17 -2.06 -18.97
N THR A 165 -7.87 -2.29 -19.21
CA THR A 165 -7.08 -1.62 -20.26
C THR A 165 -7.75 -1.67 -21.62
N GLY A 166 -8.32 -2.81 -22.01
CA GLY A 166 -9.01 -2.96 -23.30
C GLY A 166 -10.23 -2.04 -23.46
N GLN A 167 -11.00 -1.79 -22.39
CA GLN A 167 -12.13 -0.87 -22.44
C GLN A 167 -11.67 0.58 -22.58
N VAL A 168 -10.60 0.95 -21.87
CA VAL A 168 -10.01 2.28 -21.96
C VAL A 168 -9.46 2.51 -23.37
N ALA A 169 -8.70 1.57 -23.93
CA ALA A 169 -8.17 1.64 -25.29
C ALA A 169 -9.29 1.77 -26.35
N ALA A 170 -10.38 1.00 -26.22
CA ALA A 170 -11.54 1.12 -27.10
C ALA A 170 -12.22 2.50 -27.02
N HIS A 171 -12.29 3.08 -25.83
CA HIS A 171 -12.80 4.43 -25.65
C HIS A 171 -11.87 5.49 -26.26
N LEU A 172 -10.56 5.39 -26.05
CA LEU A 172 -9.56 6.25 -26.69
C LEU A 172 -9.63 6.16 -28.22
N LYS A 173 -9.83 4.96 -28.78
CA LYS A 173 -10.03 4.74 -30.23
C LYS A 173 -11.24 5.51 -30.76
N THR A 174 -12.30 5.58 -29.97
CA THR A 174 -13.52 6.32 -30.32
C THR A 174 -13.27 7.84 -30.31
N ILE A 175 -12.54 8.34 -29.32
CA ILE A 175 -12.13 9.75 -29.24
C ILE A 175 -11.21 10.10 -30.42
N ALA A 176 -10.18 9.29 -30.69
CA ALA A 176 -9.26 9.49 -31.80
C ALA A 176 -9.99 9.58 -33.15
N LYS A 177 -10.97 8.69 -33.40
CA LYS A 177 -11.82 8.74 -34.60
C LYS A 177 -12.63 10.03 -34.69
N ARG A 178 -13.20 10.51 -33.59
CA ARG A 178 -14.01 11.75 -33.56
C ARG A 178 -13.16 13.00 -33.78
N GLU A 179 -11.93 12.99 -33.26
CA GLU A 179 -10.95 14.07 -33.48
C GLU A 179 -10.18 13.94 -34.80
N LYS A 180 -10.45 12.89 -35.60
CA LYS A 180 -9.76 12.59 -36.87
C LYS A 180 -8.24 12.42 -36.70
N LEU A 181 -7.82 11.87 -35.57
CA LEU A 181 -6.42 11.52 -35.29
C LEU A 181 -6.06 10.18 -35.94
N THR A 182 -4.85 10.07 -36.47
CA THR A 182 -4.30 8.80 -36.95
C THR A 182 -3.45 8.21 -35.83
N VAL A 183 -3.94 7.14 -35.19
CA VAL A 183 -3.30 6.54 -34.01
C VAL A 183 -3.21 5.03 -34.20
N GLU A 184 -2.03 4.46 -33.92
CA GLU A 184 -1.82 3.02 -33.91
C GLU A 184 -2.52 2.35 -32.72
N ASP A 185 -3.03 1.14 -32.91
CA ASP A 185 -3.71 0.40 -31.84
C ASP A 185 -2.78 0.12 -30.64
N GLY A 186 -1.50 -0.19 -30.90
CA GLY A 186 -0.49 -0.36 -29.85
C GLY A 186 -0.25 0.91 -29.02
N ALA A 187 -0.31 2.10 -29.64
CA ALA A 187 -0.21 3.36 -28.90
C ALA A 187 -1.42 3.57 -27.97
N LEU A 188 -2.64 3.24 -28.43
CA LEU A 188 -3.84 3.34 -27.60
C LEU A 188 -3.81 2.40 -26.39
N GLU A 189 -3.32 1.17 -26.59
CA GLU A 189 -3.12 0.19 -25.52
C GLU A 189 -2.08 0.67 -24.51
N LEU A 190 -0.98 1.26 -24.99
CA LEU A 190 0.06 1.82 -24.14
C LEU A 190 -0.48 2.97 -23.26
N LEU A 191 -1.20 3.92 -23.86
CA LEU A 191 -1.82 5.04 -23.14
C LEU A 191 -2.82 4.55 -22.09
N ALA A 192 -3.62 3.53 -22.43
CA ALA A 192 -4.57 2.91 -21.52
C ALA A 192 -3.86 2.21 -20.34
N GLN A 193 -2.72 1.55 -20.59
CA GLN A 193 -1.92 0.90 -19.56
C GLN A 193 -1.32 1.94 -18.60
N PHE A 194 -0.80 3.05 -19.14
CA PHE A 194 -0.23 4.14 -18.36
C PHE A 194 -1.28 4.93 -17.57
N GLY A 195 -2.51 4.98 -18.05
CA GLY A 195 -3.63 5.55 -17.31
C GLY A 195 -4.07 4.72 -16.11
N GLN A 196 -3.57 3.49 -15.91
CA GLN A 196 -3.84 2.64 -14.73
C GLN A 196 -5.35 2.52 -14.39
N GLY A 197 -6.18 2.39 -15.42
CA GLY A 197 -7.64 2.27 -15.28
C GLY A 197 -8.39 3.59 -15.02
N SER A 198 -7.71 4.74 -15.12
CA SER A 198 -8.30 6.10 -15.08
C SER A 198 -8.60 6.60 -16.48
N PHE A 199 -9.88 6.90 -16.77
CA PHE A 199 -10.26 7.55 -18.03
C PHE A 199 -9.62 8.92 -18.17
N ARG A 200 -9.69 9.71 -17.09
CA ARG A 200 -9.19 11.08 -17.10
C ARG A 200 -7.72 11.12 -17.49
N ASP A 201 -6.91 10.27 -16.88
CA ASP A 201 -5.46 10.25 -17.11
C ASP A 201 -5.15 9.75 -18.53
N SER A 202 -5.79 8.65 -18.95
CA SER A 202 -5.62 8.10 -20.31
C SER A 202 -6.02 9.09 -21.42
N ILE A 203 -7.16 9.77 -21.25
CA ILE A 203 -7.65 10.76 -22.23
C ILE A 203 -6.73 11.99 -22.25
N SER A 204 -6.20 12.39 -21.09
CA SER A 204 -5.27 13.52 -21.00
C SER A 204 -3.96 13.22 -21.73
N LEU A 205 -3.45 11.99 -21.65
CA LEU A 205 -2.27 11.57 -22.41
C LEU A 205 -2.53 11.60 -23.92
N LEU A 206 -3.70 11.13 -24.37
CA LEU A 206 -4.09 11.21 -25.79
C LEU A 206 -4.22 12.66 -26.26
N ASP A 207 -4.80 13.54 -25.45
CA ASP A 207 -4.95 14.98 -25.74
C ASP A 207 -3.59 15.66 -25.91
N GLN A 208 -2.64 15.38 -25.01
CA GLN A 208 -1.28 15.90 -25.12
C GLN A 208 -0.59 15.42 -26.40
N LEU A 209 -0.64 14.12 -26.70
CA LEU A 209 -0.09 13.56 -27.93
C LEU A 209 -0.77 14.08 -29.20
N SER A 210 -2.06 14.44 -29.12
CA SER A 210 -2.80 15.00 -30.26
C SER A 210 -2.26 16.36 -30.72
N SER A 211 -1.52 17.05 -29.84
CA SER A 211 -0.88 18.34 -30.14
C SER A 211 0.52 18.21 -30.75
N HIS A 212 1.04 16.97 -30.86
CA HIS A 212 2.36 16.64 -31.42
C HIS A 212 2.26 15.99 -32.81
N ASP A 213 3.35 15.37 -33.27
CA ASP A 213 3.46 14.75 -34.59
C ASP A 213 2.36 13.71 -34.86
N GLN A 214 1.84 13.74 -36.09
CA GLN A 214 0.91 12.75 -36.63
C GLN A 214 1.65 11.95 -37.73
N PRO A 215 1.43 10.62 -37.84
CA PRO A 215 0.56 9.79 -37.01
C PRO A 215 1.14 9.52 -35.61
N ILE A 216 0.26 9.29 -34.63
CA ILE A 216 0.67 8.84 -33.29
C ILE A 216 0.99 7.34 -33.37
N THR A 217 2.28 7.04 -33.48
CA THR A 217 2.83 5.68 -33.48
C THR A 217 3.12 5.20 -32.06
N LEU A 218 3.27 3.88 -31.87
CA LEU A 218 3.70 3.31 -30.60
C LEU A 218 5.05 3.89 -30.12
N GLU A 219 5.97 4.13 -31.04
CA GLU A 219 7.28 4.71 -30.75
C GLU A 219 7.14 6.15 -30.23
N SER A 220 6.36 6.99 -30.93
CA SER A 220 6.13 8.38 -30.50
C SER A 220 5.45 8.46 -29.14
N ALA A 221 4.48 7.57 -28.87
CA ALA A 221 3.79 7.48 -27.58
C ALA A 221 4.75 7.02 -26.47
N SER A 222 5.63 6.06 -26.77
CA SER A 222 6.64 5.57 -25.82
C SER A 222 7.64 6.66 -25.45
N GLN A 223 8.15 7.39 -26.45
CA GLN A 223 9.05 8.51 -26.23
C GLN A 223 8.39 9.62 -25.42
N PHE A 224 7.14 9.97 -25.72
CA PHE A 224 6.39 10.99 -24.99
C PHE A 224 6.18 10.63 -23.50
N ILE A 225 5.90 9.36 -23.21
CA ILE A 225 5.74 8.87 -21.83
C ILE A 225 7.09 8.77 -21.11
N GLY A 226 8.21 8.77 -21.84
CA GLY A 226 9.55 8.55 -21.30
C GLY A 226 9.82 7.07 -21.03
N LEU A 227 9.26 6.18 -21.84
CA LEU A 227 9.54 4.75 -21.79
C LEU A 227 10.87 4.44 -22.48
N PRO A 228 11.76 3.71 -21.80
CA PRO A 228 12.95 3.20 -22.44
C PRO A 228 12.61 2.09 -23.45
N PRO A 229 13.47 1.88 -24.46
CA PRO A 229 13.39 0.72 -25.34
C PRO A 229 13.33 -0.60 -24.55
N PRO A 230 12.41 -1.55 -24.89
CA PRO A 230 12.28 -2.83 -24.20
C PRO A 230 13.58 -3.64 -24.15
N GLU A 231 14.44 -3.47 -25.16
CA GLU A 231 15.73 -4.14 -25.27
C GLU A 231 16.65 -3.78 -24.09
N LEU A 232 16.65 -2.51 -23.65
CA LEU A 232 17.48 -2.08 -22.51
C LEU A 232 17.01 -2.71 -21.20
N ILE A 233 15.69 -2.82 -20.99
CA ILE A 233 15.14 -3.49 -19.80
C ILE A 233 15.47 -4.99 -19.82
N ASN A 234 15.37 -5.64 -20.97
CA ASN A 234 15.74 -7.04 -21.11
C ASN A 234 17.23 -7.27 -20.87
N SER A 235 18.10 -6.44 -21.44
CA SER A 235 19.55 -6.50 -21.18
C SER A 235 19.88 -6.24 -19.71
N LEU A 236 19.11 -5.39 -19.02
CA LEU A 236 19.30 -5.16 -17.57
C LEU A 236 18.95 -6.42 -16.77
N VAL A 237 17.87 -7.12 -17.11
CA VAL A 237 17.50 -8.40 -16.48
C VAL A 237 18.59 -9.46 -16.70
N GLU A 238 19.15 -9.54 -17.91
CA GLU A 238 20.23 -10.46 -18.25
C GLU A 238 21.52 -10.16 -17.48
N ALA A 239 21.92 -8.89 -17.41
CA ALA A 239 23.09 -8.44 -16.66
C ALA A 239 22.95 -8.70 -15.15
N LEU A 240 21.74 -8.54 -14.60
CA LEU A 240 21.43 -8.91 -13.23
C LEU A 240 21.56 -10.42 -13.01
N GLY A 241 21.00 -11.24 -13.90
CA GLY A 241 21.07 -12.69 -13.81
C GLY A 241 22.49 -13.27 -13.94
N SER A 242 23.37 -12.61 -14.69
CA SER A 242 24.79 -12.98 -14.82
C SER A 242 25.68 -12.39 -13.72
N ALA A 243 25.10 -11.65 -12.77
CA ALA A 243 25.81 -10.94 -11.71
C ALA A 243 26.87 -9.92 -12.22
N ASP A 244 26.66 -9.39 -13.44
CA ASP A 244 27.51 -8.38 -14.06
C ASP A 244 27.04 -6.96 -13.68
N SER A 245 27.51 -6.52 -12.51
CA SER A 245 27.23 -5.17 -11.99
C SER A 245 27.70 -4.05 -12.91
N GLN A 246 28.80 -4.23 -13.65
CA GLN A 246 29.37 -3.17 -14.50
C GLN A 246 28.48 -2.94 -15.71
N SER A 247 28.05 -4.02 -16.38
CA SER A 247 27.10 -3.93 -17.49
C SER A 247 25.74 -3.41 -17.03
N ALA A 248 25.26 -3.84 -15.86
CA ALA A 248 23.99 -3.38 -15.33
C ALA A 248 23.98 -1.87 -15.05
N LEU A 249 25.03 -1.32 -14.41
CA LEU A 249 25.16 0.12 -14.20
C LEU A 249 25.28 0.89 -15.51
N ALA A 250 26.05 0.41 -16.48
CA ALA A 250 26.16 1.05 -17.79
C ALA A 250 24.82 1.07 -18.55
N ILE A 251 23.95 0.08 -18.34
CA ILE A 251 22.58 0.07 -18.89
C ILE A 251 21.71 1.09 -18.17
N LEU A 252 21.82 1.24 -16.85
CA LEU A 252 21.11 2.29 -16.11
C LEU A 252 21.46 3.70 -16.63
N ASP A 253 22.74 3.96 -16.88
CA ASP A 253 23.18 5.24 -17.48
C ASP A 253 22.58 5.47 -18.86
N LYS A 254 22.50 4.41 -19.70
CA LYS A 254 21.84 4.49 -21.02
C LYS A 254 20.35 4.77 -20.91
N LEU A 255 19.66 4.17 -19.93
CA LEU A 255 18.24 4.42 -19.66
C LEU A 255 18.02 5.89 -19.30
N GLU A 256 18.87 6.46 -18.45
CA GLU A 256 18.79 7.86 -18.05
C GLU A 256 19.07 8.82 -19.22
N LEU A 257 20.09 8.53 -20.04
CA LEU A 257 20.39 9.30 -21.26
C LEU A 257 19.25 9.23 -22.29
N ALA A 258 18.48 8.15 -22.30
CA ALA A 258 17.26 8.01 -23.10
C ALA A 258 16.04 8.75 -22.50
N GLY A 259 16.21 9.44 -21.37
CA GLY A 259 15.16 10.21 -20.71
C GLY A 259 14.22 9.39 -19.83
N ALA A 260 14.51 8.10 -19.59
CA ALA A 260 13.68 7.26 -18.74
C ALA A 260 13.88 7.61 -17.26
N SER A 261 12.79 7.91 -16.56
CA SER A 261 12.87 8.18 -15.12
C SER A 261 13.27 6.91 -14.36
N PRO A 262 14.11 6.99 -13.31
CA PRO A 262 14.49 5.81 -12.54
C PRO A 262 13.30 5.07 -11.92
N ALA A 263 12.23 5.80 -11.55
CA ALA A 263 11.00 5.22 -11.03
C ALA A 263 10.24 4.39 -12.08
N ILE A 264 10.17 4.88 -13.33
CA ILE A 264 9.59 4.13 -14.46
C ILE A 264 10.47 2.93 -14.77
N SER A 265 11.79 3.09 -14.87
CA SER A 265 12.74 2.00 -15.11
C SER A 265 12.61 0.90 -14.06
N ALA A 266 12.52 1.25 -12.78
CA ALA A 266 12.30 0.30 -11.69
C ALA A 266 10.97 -0.45 -11.84
N SER A 267 9.89 0.26 -12.19
CA SER A 267 8.56 -0.32 -12.36
C SER A 267 8.50 -1.29 -13.55
N LEU A 268 9.16 -0.94 -14.66
CA LEU A 268 9.28 -1.79 -15.86
C LEU A 268 10.13 -3.02 -15.59
N LEU A 269 11.28 -2.84 -14.91
CA LEU A 269 12.13 -3.95 -14.49
C LEU A 269 11.36 -4.90 -13.58
N ALA A 270 10.60 -4.38 -12.61
CA ALA A 270 9.77 -5.20 -11.73
C ALA A 270 8.67 -5.96 -12.50
N ALA A 271 8.00 -5.29 -13.44
CA ALA A 271 6.99 -5.93 -14.28
C ALA A 271 7.58 -7.07 -15.13
N ASN A 272 8.75 -6.85 -15.74
CA ASN A 272 9.45 -7.84 -16.57
C ASN A 272 9.94 -9.02 -15.72
N LEU A 273 10.59 -8.77 -14.58
CA LEU A 273 11.03 -9.81 -13.64
C LEU A 273 9.86 -10.66 -13.13
N ARG A 274 8.73 -10.03 -12.77
CA ARG A 274 7.52 -10.74 -12.32
C ARG A 274 6.95 -11.63 -13.43
N GLN A 275 6.91 -11.13 -14.67
CA GLN A 275 6.44 -11.90 -15.81
C GLN A 275 7.33 -13.14 -16.01
N ARG A 276 8.65 -12.94 -16.10
CA ARG A 276 9.61 -14.04 -16.29
C ARG A 276 9.61 -15.04 -15.12
N LEU A 277 9.43 -14.57 -13.89
CA LEU A 277 9.28 -15.43 -12.71
C LEU A 277 8.03 -16.31 -12.81
N THR A 278 6.90 -15.74 -13.26
CA THR A 278 5.63 -16.47 -13.44
C THR A 278 5.72 -17.48 -14.58
N GLU A 279 6.49 -17.16 -15.62
CA GLU A 279 6.78 -18.04 -16.76
C GLU A 279 7.88 -19.08 -16.46
N GLY A 280 8.50 -19.05 -15.28
CA GLY A 280 9.58 -19.96 -14.88
C GLY A 280 10.92 -19.72 -15.58
N GLN A 281 11.11 -18.55 -16.19
CA GLN A 281 12.33 -18.15 -16.93
C GLN A 281 13.41 -17.52 -16.04
N VAL A 282 13.08 -17.15 -14.80
CA VAL A 282 14.00 -16.53 -13.84
C VAL A 282 13.91 -17.27 -12.51
N ALA A 283 15.07 -17.45 -11.87
CA ALA A 283 15.18 -18.15 -10.58
C ALA A 283 14.81 -17.26 -9.38
N ASP A 284 14.76 -17.86 -8.19
CA ASP A 284 14.30 -17.22 -6.95
C ASP A 284 15.08 -15.96 -6.54
N TRP A 285 16.23 -15.69 -7.16
CA TRP A 285 16.99 -14.46 -6.95
C TRP A 285 16.21 -13.20 -7.30
N ALA A 286 15.20 -13.27 -8.19
CA ALA A 286 14.40 -12.11 -8.56
C ALA A 286 13.47 -11.63 -7.43
N ILE A 287 13.11 -12.48 -6.47
CA ILE A 287 12.15 -12.13 -5.41
C ILE A 287 12.69 -11.02 -4.48
N PRO A 288 13.93 -11.10 -3.96
CA PRO A 288 14.53 -9.99 -3.21
C PRO A 288 14.59 -8.68 -4.00
N VAL A 289 14.92 -8.74 -5.29
CA VAL A 289 15.03 -7.56 -6.16
C VAL A 289 13.67 -6.91 -6.34
N LEU A 290 12.64 -7.72 -6.65
CA LEU A 290 11.27 -7.24 -6.78
C LEU A 290 10.81 -6.47 -5.54
N ARG A 291 11.16 -6.94 -4.34
CA ARG A 291 10.85 -6.22 -3.09
C ARG A 291 11.51 -4.84 -3.03
N GLN A 292 12.76 -4.72 -3.45
CA GLN A 292 13.47 -3.44 -3.47
C GLN A 292 12.88 -2.50 -4.52
N LEU A 293 12.57 -3.01 -5.71
CA LEU A 293 12.02 -2.20 -6.81
C LEU A 293 10.67 -1.55 -6.47
N LEU A 294 9.87 -2.16 -5.59
CA LEU A 294 8.59 -1.61 -5.15
C LEU A 294 8.72 -0.31 -4.33
N GLU A 295 9.84 -0.13 -3.63
CA GLU A 295 10.08 1.03 -2.76
C GLU A 295 10.67 2.23 -3.55
N ILE A 296 11.26 1.98 -4.72
CA ILE A 296 11.99 2.99 -5.50
C ILE A 296 11.10 4.16 -5.95
N PRO A 297 9.87 3.96 -6.46
CA PRO A 297 9.02 5.08 -6.87
C PRO A 297 8.66 6.04 -5.74
N ALA A 298 8.67 5.58 -4.48
CA ALA A 298 8.41 6.39 -3.30
C ALA A 298 9.67 7.02 -2.69
N SER A 299 10.86 6.68 -3.19
CA SER A 299 12.13 7.18 -2.68
C SER A 299 12.33 8.67 -2.98
N SER A 300 12.95 9.39 -2.04
CA SER A 300 13.45 10.76 -2.29
C SER A 300 14.64 10.79 -3.25
N GLN A 301 15.30 9.65 -3.45
CA GLN A 301 16.46 9.45 -4.32
C GLN A 301 16.29 8.18 -5.17
N PRO A 302 15.38 8.19 -6.16
CA PRO A 302 15.05 6.99 -6.93
C PRO A 302 16.23 6.42 -7.73
N LYS A 303 17.11 7.28 -8.25
CA LYS A 303 18.30 6.86 -9.00
C LYS A 303 19.26 6.04 -8.15
N GLN A 304 19.68 6.60 -7.02
CA GLN A 304 20.60 5.95 -6.09
C GLN A 304 20.01 4.67 -5.52
N ALA A 305 18.69 4.66 -5.24
CA ALA A 305 18.00 3.46 -4.78
C ALA A 305 18.00 2.34 -5.83
N LEU A 306 17.85 2.68 -7.11
CA LEU A 306 17.91 1.71 -8.21
C LEU A 306 19.32 1.16 -8.42
N GLU A 307 20.34 2.02 -8.42
CA GLU A 307 21.74 1.60 -8.50
C GLU A 307 22.12 0.68 -7.34
N LEU A 308 21.72 1.02 -6.11
CA LEU A 308 21.97 0.19 -4.93
C LEU A 308 21.29 -1.18 -5.04
N ALA A 309 20.04 -1.23 -5.50
CA ALA A 309 19.32 -2.48 -5.71
C ALA A 309 20.04 -3.39 -6.73
N VAL A 310 20.55 -2.81 -7.82
CA VAL A 310 21.34 -3.53 -8.83
C VAL A 310 22.64 -4.07 -8.24
N LEU A 311 23.39 -3.24 -7.49
CA LEU A 311 24.66 -3.62 -6.86
C LEU A 311 24.49 -4.72 -5.81
N GLU A 312 23.48 -4.60 -4.94
CA GLU A 312 23.18 -5.61 -3.94
C GLU A 312 22.82 -6.95 -4.58
N THR A 313 22.04 -6.93 -5.66
CA THR A 313 21.65 -8.14 -6.40
C THR A 313 22.87 -8.83 -6.99
N ALA A 314 23.73 -8.09 -7.68
CA ALA A 314 24.95 -8.63 -8.27
C ALA A 314 25.88 -9.21 -7.19
N SER A 315 26.05 -8.53 -6.05
CA SER A 315 26.85 -9.02 -4.93
C SER A 315 26.31 -10.34 -4.37
N ARG A 316 24.99 -10.44 -4.15
CA ARG A 316 24.36 -11.67 -3.67
C ARG A 316 24.59 -12.83 -4.64
N LEU A 317 24.40 -12.62 -5.94
CA LEU A 317 24.56 -13.66 -6.94
C LEU A 317 26.02 -14.13 -7.11
N GLN A 318 26.99 -13.23 -6.94
CA GLN A 318 28.41 -13.60 -6.92
C GLN A 318 28.75 -14.53 -5.74
N THR A 319 28.16 -14.31 -4.57
CA THR A 319 28.40 -15.16 -3.38
C THR A 319 27.81 -16.57 -3.47
N VAL A 320 26.87 -16.81 -4.39
CA VAL A 320 26.17 -18.10 -4.55
C VAL A 320 26.83 -18.99 -5.63
N SER A 321 27.86 -18.52 -6.33
CA SER A 321 28.66 -19.35 -7.27
C SER A 321 29.94 -19.89 -6.63
N PRO A 322 29.94 -21.09 -6.00
CA PRO A 322 31.18 -21.81 -5.76
C PRO A 322 31.61 -22.56 -7.03
N GLU A 323 32.83 -22.28 -7.50
CA GLU A 323 33.53 -23.12 -8.46
C GLU A 323 33.51 -24.60 -8.01
N THR A 324 32.90 -25.48 -8.79
CA THR A 324 33.10 -26.93 -8.65
C THR A 324 33.89 -27.45 -9.84
N LYS A 325 35.22 -27.56 -9.66
CA LYS A 325 36.04 -28.50 -10.46
C LYS A 325 35.74 -29.92 -9.98
N PRO A 326 35.49 -30.90 -10.87
CA PRO A 326 35.15 -32.26 -10.46
C PRO A 326 36.38 -33.00 -9.92
N GLY A 327 36.46 -33.13 -8.60
CA GLY A 327 37.40 -34.04 -7.93
C GLY A 327 36.94 -35.49 -8.10
N LYS A 328 37.81 -36.33 -8.69
CA LYS A 328 37.61 -37.77 -8.87
C LYS A 328 37.15 -38.45 -7.58
N ILE A 329 35.95 -39.04 -7.62
CA ILE A 329 35.49 -39.99 -6.60
C ILE A 329 36.16 -41.33 -6.89
N ILE A 330 37.13 -41.73 -6.05
CA ILE A 330 37.67 -43.09 -6.02
C ILE A 330 36.84 -43.89 -5.01
N LEU A 331 35.99 -44.78 -5.52
CA LEU A 331 35.26 -45.76 -4.71
C LEU A 331 36.22 -46.90 -4.30
N LYS A 332 36.31 -47.17 -2.99
CA LYS A 332 36.82 -48.46 -2.47
C LYS A 332 35.66 -49.26 -1.88
N PRO A 333 35.64 -50.61 -2.01
CA PRO A 333 34.47 -51.43 -1.73
C PRO A 333 34.28 -51.70 -0.21
N PRO A 334 33.07 -52.14 0.19
CA PRO A 334 32.66 -52.20 1.59
C PRO A 334 33.17 -53.47 2.29
N LYS A 335 33.47 -53.36 3.60
CA LYS A 335 33.53 -54.53 4.49
C LYS A 335 32.57 -54.35 5.64
N ALA A 336 31.81 -55.41 5.85
CA ALA A 336 30.59 -55.48 6.65
C ALA A 336 30.84 -55.56 8.17
N ALA A 337 29.82 -55.06 8.88
CA ALA A 337 29.24 -55.52 10.14
C ALA A 337 30.09 -55.56 11.42
N ALA A 338 29.72 -54.70 12.38
CA ALA A 338 29.13 -55.12 13.66
C ALA A 338 28.60 -53.91 14.47
N THR A 339 27.33 -53.96 14.84
CA THR A 339 26.74 -53.37 16.07
C THR A 339 26.47 -54.54 17.05
N PRO A 340 26.17 -54.37 18.36
CA PRO A 340 25.76 -53.14 19.09
C PRO A 340 26.32 -52.94 20.54
N THR A 341 26.27 -51.67 21.03
CA THR A 341 26.12 -51.14 22.43
C THR A 341 27.04 -51.58 23.59
N PRO A 342 27.00 -50.95 24.80
CA PRO A 342 26.95 -49.53 25.22
C PRO A 342 28.08 -49.16 26.23
N ALA A 343 28.45 -47.88 26.40
CA ALA A 343 29.36 -47.48 27.48
C ALA A 343 28.80 -46.34 28.35
N LYS A 344 28.60 -46.67 29.64
CA LYS A 344 28.55 -45.75 30.80
C LYS A 344 29.97 -45.22 31.11
N GLN A 345 30.00 -44.02 31.72
CA GLN A 345 31.05 -43.31 32.49
C GLN A 345 31.97 -44.22 33.35
N PRO A 346 33.11 -43.77 33.97
CA PRO A 346 33.53 -42.42 34.44
C PRO A 346 35.09 -42.19 34.29
N PRO A 347 35.85 -41.35 35.07
CA PRO A 347 35.53 -40.30 36.05
C PRO A 347 36.31 -38.96 35.92
N ALA A 348 35.89 -38.01 36.77
CA ALA A 348 36.57 -36.79 37.24
C ALA A 348 37.95 -37.08 37.88
N ALA A 349 38.87 -36.15 38.16
CA ALA A 349 38.77 -34.75 38.62
C ALA A 349 40.05 -33.99 38.18
N ASP A 350 40.10 -32.65 38.13
CA ASP A 350 40.25 -31.84 39.34
C ASP A 350 39.61 -30.45 39.27
N VAL A 351 39.22 -30.04 40.47
CA VAL A 351 38.46 -28.86 40.88
C VAL A 351 39.30 -27.59 40.79
N VAL A 352 38.72 -26.53 40.21
CA VAL A 352 39.03 -25.15 40.63
C VAL A 352 37.72 -24.49 41.04
N MET A 353 37.56 -24.34 42.36
CA MET A 353 36.57 -23.45 42.94
C MET A 353 36.92 -22.02 42.57
N ASN A 354 35.97 -21.26 42.04
CA ASN A 354 35.94 -19.82 42.25
C ASN A 354 34.49 -19.37 42.46
N SER A 355 34.25 -18.89 43.67
CA SER A 355 33.05 -18.25 44.16
C SER A 355 32.89 -16.86 43.53
N GLY A 356 31.72 -16.60 42.97
CA GLY A 356 31.32 -15.28 42.48
C GLY A 356 30.04 -15.37 41.65
N SER A 357 28.88 -15.27 42.30
CA SER A 357 27.57 -15.12 41.64
C SER A 357 27.56 -13.82 40.84
N SER A 358 27.67 -13.93 39.52
CA SER A 358 27.51 -12.81 38.58
C SER A 358 26.67 -13.26 37.39
N PHE A 359 25.62 -12.51 37.08
CA PHE A 359 24.73 -12.73 35.93
C PHE A 359 25.49 -12.86 34.61
N ASN A 360 25.18 -13.89 33.81
CA ASN A 360 25.72 -14.07 32.48
C ASN A 360 24.65 -13.74 31.42
N LEU A 361 25.04 -13.10 30.31
CA LEU A 361 24.12 -12.75 29.21
C LEU A 361 23.46 -13.99 28.57
N ALA A 362 24.08 -15.17 28.71
CA ALA A 362 23.52 -16.44 28.28
C ALA A 362 22.23 -16.84 29.03
N ASP A 363 21.97 -16.26 30.21
CA ASP A 363 20.79 -16.56 31.03
C ASP A 363 19.57 -15.68 30.63
N TRP A 364 19.75 -14.72 29.72
CA TRP A 364 18.70 -13.80 29.28
C TRP A 364 17.44 -14.47 28.68
N PRO A 365 17.55 -15.56 27.88
CA PRO A 365 16.37 -16.26 27.40
C PRO A 365 15.49 -16.84 28.52
N GLN A 366 16.10 -17.23 29.65
CA GLN A 366 15.37 -17.75 30.81
C GLN A 366 14.64 -16.64 31.57
N VAL A 367 15.25 -15.46 31.68
CA VAL A 367 14.62 -14.24 32.23
C VAL A 367 13.40 -13.85 31.40
N LEU A 368 13.51 -13.89 30.08
CA LEU A 368 12.40 -13.59 29.17
C LEU A 368 11.23 -14.57 29.33
N ALA A 369 11.51 -15.87 29.42
CA ALA A 369 10.48 -16.91 29.62
C ALA A 369 9.72 -16.74 30.95
N GLN A 370 10.41 -16.34 32.03
CA GLN A 370 9.76 -16.14 33.32
C GLN A 370 8.94 -14.84 33.39
N ILE A 371 9.32 -13.81 32.62
CA ILE A 371 8.54 -12.57 32.50
C ILE A 371 7.29 -12.77 31.63
N GLU A 372 7.37 -13.62 30.61
CA GLU A 372 6.21 -13.99 29.79
C GLU A 372 5.09 -14.61 30.64
N GLN A 373 5.44 -15.50 31.57
CA GLN A 373 4.47 -16.15 32.47
C GLN A 373 3.85 -15.18 33.49
N ASN A 374 4.62 -14.20 33.98
CA ASN A 374 4.16 -13.28 35.03
C ASN A 374 3.48 -12.02 34.48
N SER A 375 3.88 -11.53 33.30
CA SER A 375 3.31 -10.34 32.68
C SER A 375 3.50 -10.33 31.16
N PRO A 376 2.51 -10.85 30.39
CA PRO A 376 2.58 -10.88 28.93
C PRO A 376 2.73 -9.49 28.27
N SER A 377 2.17 -8.45 28.91
CA SER A 377 2.28 -7.07 28.43
C SER A 377 3.72 -6.53 28.52
N LEU A 378 4.44 -6.85 29.60
CA LEU A 378 5.83 -6.45 29.79
C LEU A 378 6.77 -7.19 28.83
N TYR A 379 6.53 -8.49 28.65
CA TYR A 379 7.27 -9.34 27.72
C TYR A 379 7.25 -8.79 26.28
N SER A 380 6.09 -8.33 25.80
CA SER A 380 5.93 -7.78 24.46
C SER A 380 6.88 -6.60 24.14
N ALA A 381 7.19 -5.78 25.15
CA ALA A 381 8.13 -4.68 25.01
C ALA A 381 9.58 -5.13 25.27
N LEU A 382 9.79 -6.05 26.21
CA LEU A 382 11.11 -6.50 26.65
C LEU A 382 11.80 -7.42 25.63
N ARG A 383 11.06 -8.22 24.85
CA ARG A 383 11.62 -9.07 23.77
C ARG A 383 12.34 -8.26 22.68
N LEU A 384 11.96 -6.99 22.51
CA LEU A 384 12.58 -6.07 21.54
C LEU A 384 13.84 -5.39 22.10
N ALA A 385 14.23 -5.68 23.35
CA ALA A 385 15.41 -5.13 23.97
C ALA A 385 16.63 -6.02 23.72
N VAL A 386 17.75 -5.40 23.34
CA VAL A 386 19.05 -6.09 23.30
C VAL A 386 19.77 -5.82 24.64
N PRO A 387 19.99 -6.86 25.48
CA PRO A 387 20.68 -6.70 26.74
C PRO A 387 22.19 -6.53 26.52
N SER A 388 22.82 -5.64 27.27
CA SER A 388 24.27 -5.56 27.43
C SER A 388 24.63 -5.37 28.89
N LEU A 389 25.80 -5.87 29.30
CA LEU A 389 26.25 -5.79 30.69
C LEU A 389 27.49 -4.90 30.76
N GLU A 390 27.38 -3.78 31.46
CA GLU A 390 28.48 -2.83 31.65
C GLU A 390 28.55 -2.42 33.12
N ASN A 391 29.75 -2.50 33.71
CA ASN A 391 30.04 -2.03 35.07
C ASN A 391 29.05 -2.54 36.15
N GLY A 392 28.64 -3.82 36.07
CA GLY A 392 27.71 -4.42 37.04
C GLY A 392 26.26 -3.92 36.94
N SER A 393 25.90 -3.25 35.83
CA SER A 393 24.53 -2.87 35.49
C SER A 393 24.06 -3.55 34.22
N LEU A 394 22.79 -3.94 34.18
CA LEU A 394 22.14 -4.51 33.01
C LEU A 394 21.51 -3.38 32.18
N ASN A 395 22.05 -3.14 31.01
CA ASN A 395 21.60 -2.12 30.07
C ASN A 395 20.68 -2.76 29.02
N LEU A 396 19.43 -2.31 28.96
CA LEU A 396 18.44 -2.75 27.99
C LEU A 396 18.31 -1.70 26.89
N ASN A 397 18.81 -2.03 25.69
CA ASN A 397 18.82 -1.13 24.55
C ASN A 397 17.59 -1.35 23.66
N PHE A 398 16.79 -0.30 23.46
CA PHE A 398 15.59 -0.32 22.63
C PHE A 398 15.78 0.50 21.35
N GLY A 399 15.26 0.00 20.22
CA GLY A 399 15.26 0.72 18.94
C GLY A 399 14.31 1.93 18.90
N PHE A 400 13.20 1.87 19.64
CA PHE A 400 12.18 2.93 19.68
C PHE A 400 11.89 3.42 21.12
N GLU A 401 11.67 4.72 21.26
CA GLU A 401 11.47 5.39 22.55
C GLU A 401 10.17 4.97 23.26
N LEU A 402 9.15 4.56 22.51
CA LEU A 402 7.86 4.10 23.05
C LEU A 402 8.01 2.80 23.88
N HIS A 403 8.80 1.84 23.41
CA HIS A 403 9.05 0.58 24.11
C HIS A 403 9.89 0.80 25.37
N ARG A 404 10.89 1.69 25.29
CA ARG A 404 11.63 2.14 26.48
C ARG A 404 10.69 2.75 27.51
N LYS A 405 9.81 3.69 27.15
CA LYS A 405 8.91 4.36 28.10
C LYS A 405 7.99 3.40 28.86
N LYS A 406 7.56 2.30 28.23
CA LYS A 406 6.80 1.24 28.91
C LYS A 406 7.68 0.56 29.96
N VAL A 407 8.81 -0.04 29.56
CA VAL A 407 9.69 -0.84 30.45
C VAL A 407 10.40 0.01 31.52
N ASN A 408 10.61 1.31 31.28
CA ASN A 408 11.34 2.22 32.15
C ASN A 408 10.54 2.70 33.38
N GLN A 409 9.29 2.23 33.56
CA GLN A 409 8.50 2.50 34.75
C GLN A 409 9.10 1.80 35.99
N VAL A 410 9.03 2.47 37.15
CA VAL A 410 9.68 1.99 38.39
C VAL A 410 9.19 0.58 38.77
N ALA A 411 7.87 0.35 38.75
CA ALA A 411 7.27 -0.95 39.07
C ALA A 411 7.74 -2.09 38.13
N GLN A 412 7.92 -1.80 36.84
CA GLN A 412 8.33 -2.80 35.85
C GLN A 412 9.83 -3.12 35.96
N ARG A 413 10.65 -2.11 36.26
CA ARG A 413 12.09 -2.31 36.54
C ARG A 413 12.33 -3.13 37.79
N GLU A 414 11.53 -2.92 38.85
CA GLU A 414 11.60 -3.72 40.07
C GLU A 414 11.19 -5.18 39.81
N GLN A 415 10.17 -5.41 38.97
CA GLN A 415 9.78 -6.76 38.57
C GLN A 415 10.90 -7.48 37.80
N ILE A 416 11.54 -6.81 36.83
CA ILE A 416 12.65 -7.40 36.08
C ILE A 416 13.85 -7.65 37.00
N ALA A 417 14.15 -6.70 37.90
CA ALA A 417 15.26 -6.85 38.85
C ALA A 417 15.03 -8.02 39.82
N LYS A 418 13.78 -8.21 40.28
CA LYS A 418 13.40 -9.33 41.14
C LYS A 418 13.53 -10.67 40.42
N VAL A 419 13.08 -10.77 39.16
CA VAL A 419 13.24 -12.00 38.36
C VAL A 419 14.71 -12.33 38.11
N VAL A 420 15.54 -11.31 37.84
CA VAL A 420 16.99 -11.49 37.67
C VAL A 420 17.65 -11.92 39.00
N GLU A 421 17.23 -11.36 40.12
CA GLU A 421 17.70 -11.74 41.46
C GLU A 421 17.28 -13.17 41.83
N ASP A 422 16.03 -13.56 41.57
CA ASP A 422 15.51 -14.89 41.86
C ASP A 422 16.23 -15.98 41.03
N LEU A 423 16.65 -15.67 39.80
CA LEU A 423 17.36 -16.60 38.92
C LEU A 423 18.87 -16.66 39.15
N THR A 424 19.53 -15.54 39.46
CA THR A 424 21.00 -15.44 39.46
C THR A 424 21.61 -15.07 40.80
N GLY A 425 20.77 -14.84 41.83
CA GLY A 425 21.17 -14.43 43.17
C GLY A 425 21.83 -13.05 43.24
N SER A 426 21.83 -12.31 42.13
CA SER A 426 22.60 -11.06 41.97
C SER A 426 21.68 -9.86 41.79
N LYS A 427 21.77 -8.89 42.71
CA LYS A 427 21.06 -7.61 42.57
C LYS A 427 21.76 -6.73 41.54
N LEU A 428 21.20 -6.66 40.34
CA LEU A 428 21.69 -5.79 39.27
C LEU A 428 20.84 -4.54 39.12
N LYS A 429 21.51 -3.41 38.84
CA LYS A 429 20.83 -2.16 38.49
C LYS A 429 20.44 -2.19 37.01
N ILE A 430 19.16 -1.94 36.71
CA ILE A 430 18.63 -1.98 35.35
C ILE A 430 18.57 -0.57 34.77
N ASN A 431 19.26 -0.35 33.66
CA ASN A 431 19.18 0.89 32.90
C ASN A 431 18.50 0.62 31.55
N CYS A 432 17.53 1.45 31.18
CA CYS A 432 16.90 1.37 29.86
C CYS A 432 17.43 2.51 28.98
N LEU A 433 18.04 2.18 27.85
CA LEU A 433 18.67 3.11 26.92
C LEU A 433 17.99 3.01 25.54
N VAL A 434 18.07 4.08 24.73
CA VAL A 434 17.60 4.06 23.34
C VAL A 434 18.82 4.01 22.45
N ASN A 435 18.88 3.02 21.55
CA ASN A 435 19.86 3.00 20.48
C ASN A 435 19.14 2.98 19.13
N LYS A 436 19.17 4.11 18.42
CA LYS A 436 18.43 4.32 17.16
C LYS A 436 18.94 3.45 16.00
N SER A 437 20.14 2.86 16.11
CA SER A 437 20.66 1.92 15.11
C SER A 437 20.00 0.54 15.14
N LEU A 438 19.25 0.21 16.20
CA LEU A 438 18.50 -1.05 16.33
C LEU A 438 17.08 -0.97 15.74
N ALA A 439 16.64 0.20 15.26
CA ALA A 439 15.30 0.39 14.68
C ALA A 439 15.13 -0.24 13.29
N THR A 440 16.23 -0.69 12.67
CA THR A 440 16.28 -1.20 11.29
C THR A 440 16.35 -2.73 11.16
N GLU A 441 16.43 -3.47 12.27
CA GLU A 441 16.40 -4.95 12.23
C GLU A 441 15.07 -5.47 12.81
N ALA A 442 14.23 -6.06 11.95
CA ALA A 442 13.06 -6.80 12.37
C ALA A 442 13.49 -8.11 13.06
N PRO A 443 12.80 -8.56 14.14
CA PRO A 443 13.22 -9.76 14.87
C PRO A 443 13.01 -11.03 14.05
N PRO A 444 13.83 -12.09 14.26
CA PRO A 444 13.62 -13.37 13.59
C PRO A 444 12.29 -13.99 14.05
N ALA A 445 11.48 -14.41 13.08
CA ALA A 445 10.26 -15.18 13.32
C ALA A 445 10.64 -16.56 13.87
N GLN A 446 10.05 -16.95 15.01
CA GLN A 446 10.05 -18.34 15.47
C GLN A 446 8.77 -19.03 14.98
N PRO A 447 8.79 -20.37 14.78
CA PRO A 447 7.66 -21.11 14.22
C PRO A 447 6.43 -21.00 15.14
N ALA A 448 5.25 -20.82 14.56
CA ALA A 448 4.01 -20.78 15.31
C ALA A 448 3.71 -22.15 15.92
N ASP A 449 3.63 -22.22 17.25
CA ASP A 449 3.05 -23.36 17.96
C ASP A 449 1.51 -23.22 18.00
N ASP A 450 0.82 -24.32 17.69
CA ASP A 450 -0.65 -24.44 17.57
C ASP A 450 -1.44 -24.10 18.86
N SER A 451 -0.76 -23.88 19.99
CA SER A 451 -1.38 -23.46 21.25
C SER A 451 -1.96 -22.03 21.20
N SER A 452 -1.54 -21.23 20.21
CA SER A 452 -1.95 -19.83 20.03
C SER A 452 -3.40 -19.68 19.55
N LEU A 453 -3.95 -20.68 18.87
CA LEU A 453 -5.30 -20.64 18.29
C LEU A 453 -6.39 -20.95 19.33
N GLU A 454 -6.12 -21.82 20.30
CA GLU A 454 -7.05 -22.11 21.40
C GLU A 454 -7.19 -20.92 22.37
N ALA A 455 -6.13 -20.12 22.55
CA ALA A 455 -6.17 -18.91 23.37
C ALA A 455 -7.04 -17.79 22.76
N ILE A 456 -7.16 -17.73 21.43
CA ILE A 456 -7.97 -16.72 20.73
C ILE A 456 -9.48 -17.04 20.84
N SER A 457 -9.85 -18.33 20.95
CA SER A 457 -11.22 -18.78 21.13
C SER A 457 -11.82 -18.40 22.50
N ASN A 458 -10.99 -18.31 23.55
CA ASN A 458 -11.45 -17.96 24.90
C ASN A 458 -11.57 -16.45 25.18
N ILE A 459 -11.13 -15.58 24.25
CA ILE A 459 -11.23 -14.12 24.40
C ILE A 459 -12.50 -13.57 23.75
N PHE A 460 -13.03 -14.24 22.72
CA PHE A 460 -14.31 -13.88 22.11
C PHE A 460 -15.40 -14.82 22.61
N GLY A 461 -16.15 -14.36 23.60
CA GLY A 461 -17.27 -15.09 24.20
C GLY A 461 -18.24 -15.62 23.14
N GLN A 462 -18.80 -16.79 23.45
CA GLN A 462 -19.82 -17.51 22.68
C GLN A 462 -20.92 -16.54 22.22
N ALA A 463 -21.04 -16.37 20.89
CA ALA A 463 -22.22 -15.77 20.30
C ALA A 463 -23.36 -16.80 20.37
N GLU A 464 -24.33 -16.54 21.24
CA GLU A 464 -25.63 -17.23 21.22
C GLU A 464 -26.30 -17.01 19.86
N MET A 465 -26.59 -18.12 19.19
CA MET A 465 -27.45 -18.16 18.02
C MET A 465 -28.90 -17.95 18.46
N LEU A 466 -29.51 -16.84 18.06
CA LEU A 466 -30.97 -16.70 18.07
C LEU A 466 -31.51 -17.14 16.71
N GLU A 467 -32.10 -18.32 16.68
CA GLU A 467 -32.99 -18.79 15.61
C GLU A 467 -34.33 -18.03 15.69
N SER A 468 -34.71 -17.36 14.60
CA SER A 468 -36.07 -17.22 14.05
C SER A 468 -36.04 -16.37 12.78
#